data_AF-B3V5S8-F1
#
_entry.id   AF-B3V5S8-F1
#
_cell.length_a   1.000
_cell.length_b   1.000
_cell.length_c   1.000
_cell.angle_alpha   90.00
_cell.angle_beta   90.00
_cell.angle_gamma   90.00
#
_symmetry.space_group_name_H-M   'P 1'
#
loop_
_entity.id
_entity.type
_entity.pdbx_description
1 polymer ?
#
loop_
_entity_poly.entity_id
_entity_poly.type
_entity_poly.pdbx_seq_one_letter_code
_entity_poly.pdbx_strand_id
1 'polypeptide(L)'
;MQEFEIVIVGAGPAGLSAGIYVARQNVSCLIISKDLGGQMNLIPRLENYPGAIMTSGQILAKTLETQYLSFKGEIVYDTIEKIDESEGGFKIKTTRSEYAAKSVVLAPGKVPNMLGLENESDYFNKGIHYCTKCDAPFYQGRTTASVGVGNYLLESGMLLSRMASKMYLILKGAKLAGDKDLVAAIENNKNIEIVTQSSVKAISGNSVLQQITIVDSSGAEKVLDVDALFIEMGSKINLDYVKHLVKINTKGEIEIESGGMTSHPAIFAAGDATTIPYKQIIVACGDGSNAGLSAFNYLEKLKGKPGVRADWKKQIGGQVFHY
;
A
#
# COMPACT_ATOMS: atom_id res chain seq x y z
N MET A 1 5.90 18.41 -25.38
CA MET A 1 5.77 17.92 -23.99
C MET A 1 4.41 18.36 -23.49
N GLN A 2 3.53 17.44 -23.10
CA GLN A 2 2.20 17.82 -22.61
C GLN A 2 2.34 18.39 -21.19
N GLU A 3 1.63 19.48 -20.92
CA GLU A 3 1.72 20.19 -19.63
C GLU A 3 0.46 19.98 -18.80
N PHE A 4 0.66 19.69 -17.53
CA PHE A 4 -0.39 19.57 -16.54
C PHE A 4 -0.07 20.46 -15.34
N GLU A 5 -1.10 20.93 -14.65
CA GLU A 5 -0.91 21.61 -13.37
C GLU A 5 -0.45 20.62 -12.31
N ILE A 6 -1.08 19.46 -12.23
CA ILE A 6 -0.76 18.41 -11.27
C ILE A 6 -0.59 17.07 -11.98
N VAL A 7 0.53 16.38 -11.73
CA VAL A 7 0.71 14.98 -12.11
C VAL A 7 0.69 14.10 -10.87
N ILE A 8 -0.09 13.02 -10.94
CA ILE A 8 -0.23 12.04 -9.86
C ILE A 8 0.44 10.74 -10.31
N VAL A 9 1.33 10.21 -9.48
CA VAL A 9 2.09 9.00 -9.76
C VAL A 9 1.44 7.82 -9.04
N GLY A 10 0.80 6.92 -9.80
CA GLY A 10 0.13 5.73 -9.27
C GLY A 10 -1.40 5.83 -9.35
N ALA A 11 -2.05 4.74 -9.76
CA ALA A 11 -3.50 4.62 -9.86
C ALA A 11 -4.07 3.61 -8.85
N GLY A 12 -3.43 3.47 -7.68
CA GLY A 12 -4.01 2.79 -6.52
C GLY A 12 -5.04 3.66 -5.77
N PRO A 13 -5.54 3.21 -4.61
CA PRO A 13 -6.55 3.96 -3.84
C PRO A 13 -6.18 5.41 -3.55
N ALA A 14 -4.92 5.66 -3.13
CA ALA A 14 -4.43 7.01 -2.84
C ALA A 14 -4.39 7.90 -4.10
N GLY A 15 -3.84 7.40 -5.21
CA GLY A 15 -3.71 8.17 -6.43
C GLY A 15 -5.06 8.46 -7.12
N LEU A 16 -5.96 7.47 -7.15
CA LEU A 16 -7.32 7.67 -7.68
C LEU A 16 -8.10 8.66 -6.81
N SER A 17 -8.00 8.55 -5.48
CA SER A 17 -8.64 9.52 -4.58
C SER A 17 -8.08 10.93 -4.75
N ALA A 18 -6.75 11.08 -4.81
CA ALA A 18 -6.11 12.36 -5.11
C ALA A 18 -6.63 12.95 -6.43
N GLY A 19 -6.71 12.12 -7.48
CA GLY A 19 -7.21 12.51 -8.80
C GLY A 19 -8.66 12.99 -8.75
N ILE A 20 -9.55 12.26 -8.06
CA ILE A 20 -10.97 12.64 -7.90
C ILE A 20 -11.07 14.04 -7.28
N TYR A 21 -10.33 14.29 -6.20
CA TYR A 21 -10.40 15.57 -5.49
C TYR A 21 -9.79 16.73 -6.27
N VAL A 22 -8.69 16.48 -6.99
CA VAL A 22 -8.05 17.48 -7.85
C VAL A 22 -8.92 17.82 -9.07
N ALA A 23 -9.44 16.80 -9.78
CA ALA A 23 -10.27 17.00 -10.97
C ALA A 23 -11.53 17.83 -10.67
N ARG A 24 -12.09 17.68 -9.47
CA ARG A 24 -13.23 18.48 -8.98
C ARG A 24 -12.92 19.97 -8.78
N GLN A 25 -11.64 20.36 -8.73
CA GLN A 25 -11.23 21.77 -8.67
C GLN A 25 -11.06 22.40 -10.06
N ASN A 26 -11.34 21.66 -11.15
CA ASN A 26 -11.25 22.15 -12.52
C ASN A 26 -9.84 22.66 -12.91
N VAL A 27 -8.81 21.92 -12.46
CA VAL A 27 -7.39 22.10 -12.84
C VAL A 27 -6.93 20.90 -13.68
N SER A 28 -5.96 21.11 -14.57
CA SER A 28 -5.47 20.01 -15.41
C SER A 28 -4.69 18.99 -14.58
N CYS A 29 -5.11 17.73 -14.65
CA CYS A 29 -4.57 16.66 -13.84
C CYS A 29 -4.42 15.36 -14.64
N LEU A 30 -3.24 14.75 -14.53
CA LEU A 30 -2.93 13.46 -15.15
C LEU A 30 -2.49 12.47 -14.08
N ILE A 31 -3.11 11.27 -14.06
CA ILE A 31 -2.58 10.11 -13.35
C ILE A 31 -1.68 9.31 -14.32
N ILE A 32 -0.45 9.03 -13.91
CA ILE A 32 0.47 8.13 -14.63
C ILE A 32 0.68 6.89 -13.76
N SER A 33 0.38 5.69 -14.29
CA SER A 33 0.58 4.44 -13.54
C SER A 33 0.84 3.23 -14.43
N LYS A 34 1.47 2.18 -13.88
CA LYS A 34 1.71 0.94 -14.63
C LYS A 34 0.44 0.09 -14.79
N ASP A 35 -0.45 0.20 -13.82
CA ASP A 35 -1.69 -0.56 -13.74
C ASP A 35 -2.77 0.29 -13.05
N LEU A 36 -4.02 -0.15 -13.13
CA LEU A 36 -5.13 0.41 -12.38
C LEU A 36 -5.29 -0.37 -11.08
N GLY A 37 -5.45 0.29 -9.93
CA GLY A 37 -5.80 -0.33 -8.66
C GLY A 37 -4.61 -0.81 -7.82
N GLY A 38 -3.45 -1.11 -8.41
CA GLY A 38 -2.27 -1.59 -7.69
C GLY A 38 -2.57 -2.83 -6.85
N GLN A 39 -2.04 -2.86 -5.62
CA GLN A 39 -2.25 -3.97 -4.68
C GLN A 39 -3.73 -4.27 -4.37
N MET A 40 -4.62 -3.30 -4.52
CA MET A 40 -6.05 -3.51 -4.27
C MET A 40 -6.61 -4.61 -5.18
N ASN A 41 -6.06 -4.80 -6.39
CA ASN A 41 -6.47 -5.89 -7.28
C ASN A 41 -6.16 -7.29 -6.75
N LEU A 42 -5.36 -7.39 -5.70
CA LEU A 42 -5.10 -8.64 -5.02
C LEU A 42 -6.19 -8.94 -3.97
N ILE A 43 -7.35 -8.29 -3.97
CA ILE A 43 -8.38 -8.53 -2.95
C ILE A 43 -9.64 -9.08 -3.63
N PRO A 44 -9.95 -10.37 -3.55
CA PRO A 44 -11.13 -10.94 -4.19
C PRO A 44 -12.41 -10.61 -3.43
N ARG A 45 -12.30 -10.41 -2.12
CA ARG A 45 -13.42 -10.10 -1.23
C ARG A 45 -13.01 -8.98 -0.29
N LEU A 46 -13.67 -7.84 -0.43
CA LEU A 46 -13.41 -6.63 0.34
C LEU A 46 -14.61 -6.36 1.26
N GLU A 47 -14.37 -6.40 2.56
CA GLU A 47 -15.41 -6.24 3.60
C GLU A 47 -15.14 -5.06 4.54
N ASN A 48 -13.95 -4.48 4.48
CA ASN A 48 -13.49 -3.42 5.38
C ASN A 48 -13.44 -2.03 4.71
N TYR A 49 -14.21 -1.82 3.63
CA TYR A 49 -14.37 -0.52 2.98
C TYR A 49 -15.80 0.02 3.20
N PRO A 50 -15.99 1.03 4.06
CA PRO A 50 -17.30 1.58 4.36
C PRO A 50 -18.05 2.03 3.09
N GLY A 51 -19.34 1.67 3.00
CA GLY A 51 -20.16 1.97 1.82
C GLY A 51 -20.09 0.91 0.71
N ALA A 52 -19.20 -0.07 0.80
CA ALA A 52 -19.14 -1.23 -0.11
C ALA A 52 -19.30 -2.54 0.68
N ILE A 53 -20.52 -3.09 0.70
CA ILE A 53 -20.90 -4.21 1.58
C ILE A 53 -20.29 -5.56 1.15
N MET A 54 -20.33 -5.87 -0.14
CA MET A 54 -19.72 -7.07 -0.72
C MET A 54 -19.16 -6.71 -2.09
N THR A 55 -17.88 -6.37 -2.13
CA THR A 55 -17.20 -6.03 -3.38
C THR A 55 -15.86 -6.77 -3.46
N SER A 56 -15.14 -6.56 -4.55
CA SER A 56 -13.74 -6.94 -4.68
C SER A 56 -12.90 -5.68 -4.87
N GLY A 57 -11.60 -5.81 -4.65
CA GLY A 57 -10.68 -4.71 -4.90
C GLY A 57 -10.62 -4.31 -6.38
N GLN A 58 -10.79 -5.25 -7.31
CA GLN A 58 -10.86 -4.93 -8.75
C GLN A 58 -12.12 -4.11 -9.09
N ILE A 59 -13.27 -4.46 -8.50
CA ILE A 59 -14.51 -3.70 -8.67
C ILE A 59 -14.35 -2.29 -8.09
N LEU A 60 -13.75 -2.18 -6.90
CA LEU A 60 -13.48 -0.87 -6.30
C LEU A 60 -12.50 -0.05 -7.15
N ALA A 61 -11.45 -0.65 -7.72
CA ALA A 61 -10.51 0.02 -8.63
C ALA A 61 -11.25 0.65 -9.81
N LYS A 62 -12.12 -0.13 -10.47
CA LYS A 62 -12.91 0.33 -11.61
C LYS A 62 -13.94 1.39 -11.22
N THR A 63 -14.50 1.29 -10.03
CA THR A 63 -15.44 2.28 -9.49
C THR A 63 -14.74 3.62 -9.28
N LEU A 64 -13.58 3.63 -8.64
CA LEU A 64 -12.78 4.84 -8.41
C LEU A 64 -12.26 5.45 -9.72
N GLU A 65 -11.85 4.61 -10.68
CA GLU A 65 -11.50 5.06 -12.04
C GLU A 65 -12.68 5.77 -12.70
N THR A 66 -13.86 5.13 -12.70
CA THR A 66 -15.08 5.69 -13.30
C THR A 66 -15.44 7.04 -12.66
N GLN A 67 -15.32 7.14 -11.33
CA GLN A 67 -15.54 8.39 -10.62
C GLN A 67 -14.53 9.48 -11.02
N TYR A 68 -13.24 9.16 -11.11
CA TYR A 68 -12.22 10.11 -11.57
C TYR A 68 -12.51 10.61 -13.00
N LEU A 69 -12.78 9.69 -13.93
CA LEU A 69 -13.06 10.01 -15.33
C LEU A 69 -14.35 10.83 -15.49
N SER A 70 -15.36 10.64 -14.62
CA SER A 70 -16.59 11.45 -14.63
C SER A 70 -16.35 12.94 -14.35
N PHE A 71 -15.22 13.27 -13.70
CA PHE A 71 -14.76 14.65 -13.50
C PHE A 71 -13.73 15.09 -14.55
N LYS A 72 -13.71 14.43 -15.72
CA LYS A 72 -12.79 14.70 -16.84
C LYS A 72 -11.32 14.48 -16.49
N GLY A 73 -11.04 13.60 -15.53
CA GLY A 73 -9.69 13.16 -15.23
C GLY A 73 -9.05 12.43 -16.41
N GLU A 74 -7.72 12.44 -16.47
CA GLU A 74 -6.93 11.75 -17.49
C GLU A 74 -6.03 10.69 -16.83
N ILE A 75 -5.99 9.48 -17.38
CA ILE A 75 -5.08 8.41 -16.94
C ILE A 75 -4.25 7.94 -18.11
N VAL A 76 -2.94 7.83 -17.91
CA VAL A 76 -2.01 7.18 -18.84
C VAL A 76 -1.34 5.99 -18.17
N TYR A 77 -1.42 4.83 -18.83
CA TYR A 77 -0.84 3.59 -18.32
C TYR A 77 0.63 3.43 -18.72
N ASP A 78 1.55 4.11 -18.05
CA ASP A 78 2.99 4.15 -18.37
C ASP A 78 3.88 3.99 -17.12
N THR A 79 5.16 3.71 -17.33
CA THR A 79 6.17 3.62 -16.26
C THR A 79 6.96 4.92 -16.16
N ILE A 80 6.96 5.54 -14.99
CA ILE A 80 7.86 6.67 -14.69
C ILE A 80 9.29 6.16 -14.54
N GLU A 81 10.21 6.81 -15.24
CA GLU A 81 11.65 6.54 -15.17
C GLU A 81 12.36 7.60 -14.32
N LYS A 82 11.95 8.86 -14.43
CA LYS A 82 12.59 9.97 -13.73
C LYS A 82 11.67 11.18 -13.56
N ILE A 83 11.80 11.87 -12.44
CA ILE A 83 11.22 13.18 -12.19
C ILE A 83 12.38 14.10 -11.80
N ASP A 84 12.57 15.19 -12.55
CA ASP A 84 13.57 16.22 -12.26
C ASP A 84 12.89 17.59 -12.15
N GLU A 85 13.49 18.49 -11.37
CA GLU A 85 13.11 19.91 -11.41
C GLU A 85 13.36 20.51 -12.80
N SER A 86 12.51 21.45 -13.18
CA SER A 86 12.60 22.23 -14.42
C SER A 86 12.08 23.65 -14.19
N GLU A 87 12.25 24.54 -15.16
CA GLU A 87 11.84 25.94 -15.01
C GLU A 87 10.34 26.05 -14.68
N GLY A 88 10.05 26.50 -13.45
CA GLY A 88 8.69 26.67 -12.96
C GLY A 88 7.90 25.37 -12.75
N GLY A 89 8.55 24.23 -12.51
CA GLY A 89 7.88 22.95 -12.21
C GLY A 89 8.79 21.73 -12.33
N PHE A 90 8.27 20.65 -12.90
CA PHE A 90 8.95 19.37 -13.05
C PHE A 90 8.88 18.87 -14.47
N LYS A 91 9.95 18.19 -14.89
CA LYS A 91 9.97 17.33 -16.07
C LYS A 91 9.83 15.89 -15.62
N ILE A 92 8.84 15.19 -16.18
CA ILE A 92 8.51 13.80 -15.85
C ILE A 92 8.75 12.95 -17.08
N LYS A 93 9.76 12.08 -17.02
CA LYS A 93 10.10 11.13 -18.07
C LYS A 93 9.45 9.79 -17.78
N THR A 94 8.72 9.27 -18.75
CA THR A 94 8.21 7.89 -18.76
C THR A 94 8.92 7.07 -19.82
N THR A 95 8.64 5.77 -19.87
CA THR A 95 9.19 4.87 -20.89
C THR A 95 8.76 5.26 -22.31
N ARG A 96 7.58 5.88 -22.48
CA ARG A 96 7.03 6.19 -23.81
C ARG A 96 6.92 7.68 -24.12
N SER A 97 6.94 8.55 -23.11
CA SER A 97 6.60 9.97 -23.25
C SER A 97 7.34 10.86 -22.25
N GLU A 98 7.20 12.18 -22.42
CA GLU A 98 7.62 13.19 -21.45
C GLU A 98 6.48 14.16 -21.16
N TYR A 99 6.34 14.54 -19.90
CA TYR A 99 5.32 15.45 -19.39
C TYR A 99 5.96 16.56 -18.55
N ALA A 100 5.27 17.69 -18.42
CA ALA A 100 5.60 18.72 -17.45
C ALA A 100 4.49 18.91 -16.44
N ALA A 101 4.87 19.20 -15.19
CA ALA A 101 3.94 19.41 -14.08
C ALA A 101 4.34 20.62 -13.24
N LYS A 102 3.40 21.36 -12.67
CA LYS A 102 3.70 22.42 -11.67
C LYS A 102 3.81 21.85 -10.26
N SER A 103 3.07 20.78 -9.96
CA SER A 103 3.15 20.02 -8.72
C SER A 103 2.98 18.52 -8.98
N VAL A 104 3.51 17.69 -8.09
CA VAL A 104 3.45 16.22 -8.19
C VAL A 104 2.84 15.63 -6.92
N VAL A 105 1.96 14.64 -7.06
CA VAL A 105 1.50 13.78 -5.96
C VAL A 105 2.03 12.36 -6.16
N LEU A 106 2.88 11.90 -5.24
CA LEU A 106 3.46 10.57 -5.24
C LEU A 106 2.55 9.58 -4.50
N ALA A 107 1.91 8.67 -5.23
CA ALA A 107 1.12 7.57 -4.68
C ALA A 107 1.53 6.20 -5.26
N PRO A 108 2.84 5.84 -5.30
CA PRO A 108 3.30 4.62 -5.96
C PRO A 108 2.92 3.33 -5.22
N GLY A 109 2.42 3.45 -3.98
CA GLY A 109 2.14 2.31 -3.11
C GLY A 109 3.41 1.54 -2.73
N LYS A 110 3.24 0.29 -2.36
CA LYS A 110 4.32 -0.66 -2.09
C LYS A 110 4.04 -1.95 -2.85
N VAL A 111 4.96 -2.91 -2.84
CA VAL A 111 4.78 -4.26 -3.41
C VAL A 111 5.24 -5.27 -2.37
N PRO A 112 4.46 -6.31 -2.03
CA PRO A 112 4.91 -7.30 -1.04
C PRO A 112 6.12 -8.06 -1.58
N ASN A 113 7.00 -8.50 -0.67
CA ASN A 113 8.07 -9.42 -1.02
C ASN A 113 7.49 -10.82 -1.20
N MET A 114 7.50 -11.31 -2.43
CA MET A 114 7.14 -12.70 -2.75
C MET A 114 8.23 -13.66 -2.26
N LEU A 115 7.87 -14.91 -2.01
CA LEU A 115 8.83 -15.96 -1.68
C LEU A 115 9.61 -16.44 -2.93
N GLY A 116 9.04 -16.24 -4.11
CA GLY A 116 9.60 -16.72 -5.38
C GLY A 116 9.35 -18.21 -5.59
N LEU A 117 8.26 -18.74 -5.02
CA LEU A 117 7.87 -20.12 -5.23
C LEU A 117 7.37 -20.30 -6.67
N GLU A 118 7.54 -21.50 -7.21
CA GLU A 118 6.77 -21.92 -8.38
C GLU A 118 5.28 -21.71 -8.07
N ASN A 119 4.49 -21.35 -9.09
CA ASN A 119 3.03 -21.12 -9.01
C ASN A 119 2.47 -20.26 -7.85
N GLU A 120 3.29 -19.45 -7.15
CA GLU A 120 2.86 -18.59 -6.03
C GLU A 120 1.68 -17.69 -6.42
N SER A 121 1.75 -17.12 -7.64
CA SER A 121 0.71 -16.27 -8.22
C SER A 121 -0.63 -16.96 -8.44
N ASP A 122 -0.63 -18.26 -8.70
CA ASP A 122 -1.83 -19.01 -9.04
C ASP A 122 -2.75 -19.18 -7.82
N TYR A 123 -2.15 -19.12 -6.63
CA TYR A 123 -2.82 -19.23 -5.33
C TYR A 123 -3.05 -17.88 -4.64
N PHE A 124 -2.78 -16.75 -5.31
CA PHE A 124 -3.12 -15.43 -4.77
C PHE A 124 -4.60 -15.38 -4.41
N ASN A 125 -4.86 -15.16 -3.12
CA ASN A 125 -6.18 -15.15 -2.50
C ASN A 125 -7.00 -16.44 -2.67
N LYS A 126 -6.33 -17.52 -3.05
CA LYS A 126 -6.83 -18.88 -3.00
C LYS A 126 -6.02 -19.66 -1.96
N GLY A 127 -5.67 -19.00 -0.86
CA GLY A 127 -4.88 -19.55 0.24
C GLY A 127 -3.51 -18.89 0.44
N ILE A 128 -2.98 -18.12 -0.52
CA ILE A 128 -1.78 -17.29 -0.29
C ILE A 128 -2.18 -15.82 -0.07
N HIS A 129 -1.70 -15.25 1.03
CA HIS A 129 -2.00 -13.88 1.47
C HIS A 129 -0.74 -13.12 1.87
N TYR A 130 -0.73 -11.80 1.65
CA TYR A 130 0.36 -10.90 2.03
C TYR A 130 -0.06 -9.84 3.05
N CYS A 131 -1.28 -9.93 3.57
CA CYS A 131 -1.80 -9.05 4.61
C CYS A 131 -2.58 -9.86 5.64
N THR A 132 -1.92 -10.32 6.70
CA THR A 132 -2.62 -11.07 7.76
C THR A 132 -3.78 -10.26 8.37
N LYS A 133 -3.61 -8.95 8.54
CA LYS A 133 -4.67 -8.06 9.06
C LYS A 133 -5.93 -8.01 8.19
N CYS A 134 -5.77 -8.22 6.89
CA CYS A 134 -6.85 -8.18 5.91
C CYS A 134 -7.59 -9.52 5.87
N ASP A 135 -6.85 -10.63 5.80
CA ASP A 135 -7.41 -11.92 5.39
C ASP A 135 -7.59 -12.92 6.54
N ALA A 136 -6.91 -12.73 7.69
CA ALA A 136 -7.06 -13.62 8.86
C ALA A 136 -8.51 -13.84 9.33
N PRO A 137 -9.43 -12.83 9.29
CA PRO A 137 -10.82 -13.05 9.66
C PRO A 137 -11.53 -14.17 8.87
N PHE A 138 -11.09 -14.51 7.65
CA PHE A 138 -11.68 -15.58 6.83
C PHE A 138 -11.29 -17.00 7.28
N TYR A 139 -10.33 -17.14 8.19
CA TYR A 139 -9.73 -18.42 8.57
C TYR A 139 -10.15 -18.90 9.98
N GLN A 140 -11.36 -18.54 10.41
CA GLN A 140 -11.92 -19.02 11.68
C GLN A 140 -11.94 -20.55 11.74
N GLY A 141 -11.31 -21.13 12.76
CA GLY A 141 -11.26 -22.58 12.99
C GLY A 141 -10.41 -23.37 11.98
N ARG A 142 -9.67 -22.70 11.09
CA ARG A 142 -8.83 -23.31 10.05
C ARG A 142 -7.40 -23.57 10.52
N THR A 143 -6.66 -24.39 9.77
CA THR A 143 -5.21 -24.56 9.96
C THR A 143 -4.47 -23.59 9.04
N THR A 144 -3.61 -22.75 9.60
CA THR A 144 -2.90 -21.71 8.84
C THR A 144 -1.39 -21.82 9.06
N ALA A 145 -0.63 -21.24 8.14
CA ALA A 145 0.81 -21.03 8.30
C ALA A 145 1.15 -19.57 8.03
N SER A 146 2.16 -19.05 8.72
CA SER A 146 2.76 -17.76 8.44
C SER A 146 4.27 -17.93 8.31
N VAL A 147 4.86 -17.32 7.29
CA VAL A 147 6.31 -17.32 7.04
C VAL A 147 6.78 -15.89 6.84
N GLY A 148 7.86 -15.50 7.52
CA GLY A 148 8.25 -14.09 7.51
C GLY A 148 9.47 -13.78 8.36
N VAL A 149 9.61 -12.49 8.67
CA VAL A 149 10.75 -11.97 9.44
C VAL A 149 10.32 -10.97 10.51
N GLY A 150 11.00 -11.00 11.65
CA GLY A 150 10.87 -10.01 12.72
C GLY A 150 9.43 -9.83 13.22
N ASN A 151 9.09 -8.58 13.58
CA ASN A 151 7.79 -8.25 14.15
C ASN A 151 6.60 -8.52 13.21
N TYR A 152 6.79 -8.49 11.88
CA TYR A 152 5.71 -8.81 10.93
C TYR A 152 5.21 -10.25 11.12
N LEU A 153 6.15 -11.19 11.26
CA LEU A 153 5.83 -12.59 11.52
C LEU A 153 5.16 -12.76 12.89
N LEU A 154 5.66 -12.08 13.92
CA LEU A 154 5.08 -12.18 15.27
C LEU A 154 3.65 -11.60 15.34
N GLU A 155 3.40 -10.45 14.72
CA GLU A 155 2.06 -9.84 14.63
C GLU A 155 1.08 -10.76 13.88
N SER A 156 1.51 -11.30 12.74
CA SER A 156 0.73 -12.26 11.97
C SER A 156 0.37 -13.49 12.81
N GLY A 157 1.36 -14.04 13.51
CA GLY A 157 1.17 -15.20 14.37
C GLY A 157 0.14 -14.94 15.48
N MET A 158 0.26 -13.82 16.18
CA MET A 158 -0.67 -13.45 17.26
C MET A 158 -2.07 -13.06 16.79
N LEU A 159 -2.22 -12.59 15.56
CA LEU A 159 -3.53 -12.32 14.98
C LEU A 159 -4.20 -13.63 14.55
N LEU A 160 -3.49 -14.48 13.82
CA LEU A 160 -4.00 -15.77 13.37
C LEU A 160 -4.29 -16.71 14.54
N SER A 161 -3.52 -16.66 15.63
CA SER A 161 -3.78 -17.46 16.81
C SER A 161 -5.10 -17.15 17.51
N ARG A 162 -5.77 -16.03 17.17
CA ARG A 162 -7.11 -15.70 17.69
C ARG A 162 -8.23 -16.25 16.81
N MET A 163 -7.92 -16.62 15.57
CA MET A 163 -8.89 -16.99 14.55
C MET A 163 -8.77 -18.47 14.16
N ALA A 164 -7.54 -18.92 13.90
CA ALA A 164 -7.21 -20.28 13.46
C ALA A 164 -7.26 -21.30 14.62
N SER A 165 -7.63 -22.54 14.30
CA SER A 165 -7.55 -23.66 15.25
C SER A 165 -6.11 -24.14 15.45
N LYS A 166 -5.26 -23.98 14.43
CA LYS A 166 -3.81 -24.23 14.48
C LYS A 166 -3.06 -23.24 13.57
N MET A 167 -1.90 -22.76 14.02
CA MET A 167 -1.04 -21.85 13.26
C MET A 167 0.42 -22.32 13.28
N TYR A 168 0.99 -22.57 12.10
CA TYR A 168 2.42 -22.83 11.94
C TYR A 168 3.17 -21.52 11.75
N LEU A 169 4.10 -21.19 12.66
CA LEU A 169 4.91 -19.99 12.58
C LEU A 169 6.31 -20.34 12.07
N ILE A 170 6.56 -20.14 10.78
CA ILE A 170 7.75 -20.63 10.08
C ILE A 170 8.80 -19.52 9.96
N LEU A 171 10.02 -19.81 10.40
CA LEU A 171 11.14 -18.88 10.33
C LEU A 171 12.46 -19.59 9.99
N LYS A 172 13.33 -18.89 9.26
CA LYS A 172 14.70 -19.34 8.97
C LYS A 172 15.61 -19.29 10.19
N GLY A 173 15.31 -18.44 11.17
CA GLY A 173 16.12 -18.30 12.38
C GLY A 173 15.94 -19.47 13.34
N ALA A 174 16.92 -19.68 14.23
CA ALA A 174 16.84 -20.70 15.28
C ALA A 174 15.88 -20.32 16.43
N LYS A 175 15.51 -19.05 16.54
CA LYS A 175 14.59 -18.52 17.55
C LYS A 175 13.84 -17.31 17.01
N LEU A 176 12.69 -17.01 17.61
CA LEU A 176 11.95 -15.79 17.33
C LEU A 176 12.77 -14.56 17.70
N ALA A 177 12.63 -13.48 16.93
CA ALA A 177 13.30 -12.22 17.16
C ALA A 177 12.31 -11.07 16.97
N GLY A 178 12.33 -10.10 17.87
CA GLY A 178 11.40 -8.98 17.86
C GLY A 178 11.03 -8.52 19.25
N ASP A 179 9.85 -7.94 19.38
CA ASP A 179 9.27 -7.51 20.65
C ASP A 179 9.20 -8.67 21.68
N LYS A 180 9.76 -8.45 22.88
CA LYS A 180 9.94 -9.52 23.86
C LYS A 180 8.61 -10.04 24.42
N ASP A 181 7.65 -9.15 24.62
CA ASP A 181 6.34 -9.52 25.16
C ASP A 181 5.56 -10.32 24.12
N LEU A 182 5.68 -9.92 22.85
CA LEU A 182 5.07 -10.64 21.74
C LEU A 182 5.68 -12.04 21.52
N VAL A 183 7.01 -12.16 21.63
CA VAL A 183 7.69 -13.46 21.60
C VAL A 183 7.20 -14.36 22.73
N ALA A 184 7.18 -13.86 23.97
CA ALA A 184 6.72 -14.63 25.12
C ALA A 184 5.24 -15.04 24.98
N ALA A 185 4.39 -14.17 24.45
CA ALA A 185 2.99 -14.49 24.19
C ALA A 185 2.83 -15.62 23.15
N ILE A 186 3.65 -15.62 22.10
CA ILE A 186 3.65 -16.65 21.07
C ILE A 186 4.14 -17.99 21.62
N GLU A 187 5.25 -17.99 22.36
CA GLU A 187 5.85 -19.21 22.93
C GLU A 187 4.90 -19.90 23.94
N ASN A 188 4.07 -19.13 24.63
CA ASN A 188 3.07 -19.66 25.56
C ASN A 188 1.74 -20.04 24.90
N ASN A 189 1.58 -19.79 23.59
CA ASN A 189 0.32 -20.06 22.90
C ASN A 189 0.25 -21.48 22.36
N LYS A 190 -0.70 -22.27 22.88
CA LYS A 190 -0.85 -23.69 22.57
C LYS A 190 -1.32 -24.00 21.15
N ASN A 191 -1.91 -23.04 20.44
CA ASN A 191 -2.32 -23.26 19.04
C ASN A 191 -1.25 -22.83 18.03
N ILE A 192 -0.12 -22.30 18.49
CA ILE A 192 1.01 -21.94 17.64
C ILE A 192 2.06 -23.05 17.69
N GLU A 193 2.39 -23.60 16.52
CA GLU A 193 3.55 -24.48 16.33
C GLU A 193 4.68 -23.66 15.71
N ILE A 194 5.74 -23.37 16.48
CA ILE A 194 6.90 -22.63 16.00
C ILE A 194 7.81 -23.59 15.21
N VAL A 195 8.05 -23.27 13.94
CA VAL A 195 8.87 -24.07 13.02
C VAL A 195 10.13 -23.28 12.68
N THR A 196 11.20 -23.52 13.45
CA THR A 196 12.49 -22.81 13.31
C THR A 196 13.37 -23.44 12.23
N GLN A 197 14.41 -22.70 11.82
CA GLN A 197 15.42 -23.14 10.85
C GLN A 197 14.82 -23.70 9.56
N SER A 198 13.67 -23.19 9.16
CA SER A 198 12.88 -23.75 8.07
C SER A 198 12.45 -22.66 7.08
N SER A 199 12.17 -23.09 5.85
CA SER A 199 11.59 -22.24 4.82
C SER A 199 10.56 -23.01 4.00
N VAL A 200 9.59 -22.30 3.41
CA VAL A 200 8.66 -22.90 2.46
C VAL A 200 9.41 -23.15 1.16
N LYS A 201 9.39 -24.40 0.70
CA LYS A 201 10.05 -24.86 -0.53
C LYS A 201 9.06 -24.98 -1.69
N ALA A 202 7.85 -25.44 -1.43
CA ALA A 202 6.82 -25.64 -2.44
C ALA A 202 5.42 -25.44 -1.86
N ILE A 203 4.47 -25.15 -2.72
CA ILE A 203 3.05 -25.01 -2.44
C ILE A 203 2.28 -25.95 -3.35
N SER A 204 1.18 -26.51 -2.86
CA SER A 204 0.34 -27.39 -3.66
C SER A 204 -1.11 -27.35 -3.22
N GLY A 205 -1.96 -27.69 -4.16
CA GLY A 205 -3.40 -27.68 -4.01
C GLY A 205 -4.07 -27.83 -5.36
N ASN A 206 -5.39 -27.91 -5.35
CA ASN A 206 -6.16 -27.82 -6.59
C ASN A 206 -6.43 -26.32 -6.89
N SER A 207 -7.68 -25.96 -7.19
CA SER A 207 -8.12 -24.57 -7.35
C SER A 207 -7.88 -23.65 -6.14
N VAL A 208 -7.46 -24.21 -4.99
CA VAL A 208 -7.06 -23.52 -3.76
C VAL A 208 -5.87 -24.24 -3.12
N LEU A 209 -5.07 -23.52 -2.32
CA LEU A 209 -3.97 -24.05 -1.52
C LEU A 209 -4.51 -25.11 -0.56
N GLN A 210 -3.79 -26.21 -0.44
CA GLN A 210 -4.11 -27.29 0.50
C GLN A 210 -2.90 -27.69 1.33
N GLN A 211 -1.69 -27.51 0.78
CA GLN A 211 -0.46 -27.99 1.37
C GLN A 211 0.71 -27.03 1.10
N ILE A 212 1.63 -27.00 2.07
CA ILE A 212 2.96 -26.42 1.89
C ILE A 212 4.02 -27.47 2.20
N THR A 213 5.09 -27.48 1.43
CA THR A 213 6.30 -28.25 1.74
C THR A 213 7.31 -27.30 2.38
N ILE A 214 7.72 -27.60 3.60
CA ILE A 214 8.82 -26.90 4.27
C ILE A 214 10.11 -27.72 4.14
N VAL A 215 11.23 -27.02 4.10
CA VAL A 215 12.58 -27.60 4.16
C VAL A 215 13.35 -26.97 5.30
N ASP A 216 13.99 -27.80 6.12
CA ASP A 216 14.83 -27.35 7.23
C ASP A 216 16.30 -27.14 6.80
N SER A 217 17.14 -26.69 7.74
CA SER A 217 18.55 -26.43 7.49
C SER A 217 19.40 -27.67 7.18
N SER A 218 18.90 -28.88 7.48
CA SER A 218 19.53 -30.15 7.10
C SER A 218 19.15 -30.61 5.69
N GLY A 219 18.15 -29.96 5.08
CA GLY A 219 17.55 -30.36 3.82
C GLY A 219 16.40 -31.37 3.97
N ALA A 220 15.97 -31.69 5.20
CA ALA A 220 14.83 -32.55 5.42
C ALA A 220 13.53 -31.81 5.07
N GLU A 221 12.65 -32.50 4.36
CA GLU A 221 11.37 -31.95 3.91
C GLU A 221 10.21 -32.48 4.72
N LYS A 222 9.23 -31.62 4.98
CA LYS A 222 7.98 -31.97 5.66
C LYS A 222 6.82 -31.29 4.94
N VAL A 223 5.77 -32.06 4.66
CA VAL A 223 4.51 -31.54 4.12
C VAL A 223 3.61 -31.16 5.29
N LEU A 224 2.99 -29.98 5.21
CA LEU A 224 2.00 -29.48 6.16
C LEU A 224 0.69 -29.21 5.41
N ASP A 225 -0.40 -29.82 5.88
CA ASP A 225 -1.75 -29.48 5.42
C ASP A 225 -2.16 -28.13 6.03
N VAL A 226 -2.48 -27.16 5.17
CA VAL A 226 -2.86 -25.80 5.57
C VAL A 226 -3.96 -25.26 4.64
N ASP A 227 -4.92 -24.55 5.23
CA ASP A 227 -5.95 -23.81 4.49
C ASP A 227 -5.40 -22.46 3.96
N ALA A 228 -4.34 -21.93 4.56
CA ALA A 228 -3.67 -20.71 4.11
C ALA A 228 -2.19 -20.59 4.52
N LEU A 229 -1.44 -19.89 3.68
CA LEU A 229 -0.09 -19.39 3.91
C LEU A 229 -0.09 -17.85 3.86
N PHE A 230 0.33 -17.24 4.96
CA PHE A 230 0.55 -15.79 5.08
C PHE A 230 2.04 -15.49 4.92
N ILE A 231 2.39 -14.62 3.97
CA ILE A 231 3.77 -14.28 3.64
C ILE A 231 4.09 -12.88 4.18
N GLU A 232 4.88 -12.83 5.25
CA GLU A 232 5.21 -11.64 6.03
C GLU A 232 6.69 -11.27 5.86
N MET A 233 7.12 -11.19 4.59
CA MET A 233 8.49 -10.88 4.18
C MET A 233 8.75 -9.38 4.01
N GLY A 234 7.82 -8.53 4.45
CA GLY A 234 7.86 -7.09 4.25
C GLY A 234 7.45 -6.68 2.83
N SER A 235 7.74 -5.43 2.46
CA SER A 235 7.37 -4.86 1.17
C SER A 235 8.50 -3.98 0.62
N LYS A 236 8.48 -3.73 -0.68
CA LYS A 236 9.37 -2.81 -1.39
C LYS A 236 8.60 -1.60 -1.89
N ILE A 237 9.23 -0.44 -1.83
CA ILE A 237 8.73 0.80 -2.43
C ILE A 237 9.77 1.19 -3.49
N ASN A 238 9.35 1.36 -4.74
CA ASN A 238 10.24 1.84 -5.79
C ASN A 238 10.15 3.37 -5.86
N LEU A 239 11.22 4.05 -5.46
CA LEU A 239 11.32 5.52 -5.46
C LEU A 239 12.53 6.01 -6.25
N ASP A 240 13.22 5.15 -7.01
CA ASP A 240 14.47 5.52 -7.69
C ASP A 240 14.30 6.72 -8.62
N TYR A 241 13.11 6.89 -9.19
CA TYR A 241 12.75 7.98 -10.07
C TYR A 241 12.61 9.35 -9.37
N VAL A 242 12.52 9.42 -8.03
CA VAL A 242 12.22 10.67 -7.30
C VAL A 242 12.95 10.84 -5.95
N LYS A 243 13.61 9.80 -5.42
CA LYS A 243 14.24 9.81 -4.08
C LYS A 243 15.30 10.90 -3.85
N HIS A 244 15.78 11.55 -4.90
CA HIS A 244 16.73 12.66 -4.81
C HIS A 244 16.05 14.01 -4.53
N LEU A 245 14.72 14.10 -4.69
CA LEU A 245 13.93 15.31 -4.43
C LEU A 245 13.21 15.28 -3.07
N VAL A 246 13.08 14.10 -2.45
CA VAL A 246 12.31 13.92 -1.21
C VAL A 246 13.10 13.18 -0.14
N LYS A 247 12.84 13.46 1.14
CA LYS A 247 13.40 12.70 2.26
C LYS A 247 12.77 11.31 2.36
N ILE A 248 13.64 10.31 2.48
CA ILE A 248 13.28 8.91 2.66
C ILE A 248 13.80 8.43 4.00
N ASN A 249 12.92 7.80 4.79
CA ASN A 249 13.30 7.28 6.10
C ASN A 249 14.12 5.98 5.98
N THR A 250 14.59 5.45 7.12
CA THR A 250 15.38 4.20 7.16
C THR A 250 14.62 2.95 6.72
N LYS A 251 13.28 3.02 6.60
CA LYS A 251 12.43 1.93 6.10
C LYS A 251 12.16 2.03 4.59
N GLY A 252 12.68 3.06 3.92
CA GLY A 252 12.43 3.30 2.50
C GLY A 252 11.09 3.99 2.19
N GLU A 253 10.44 4.58 3.19
CA GLU A 253 9.17 5.32 3.03
C GLU A 253 9.44 6.81 2.81
N ILE A 254 8.56 7.47 2.04
CA ILE A 254 8.57 8.94 1.88
C ILE A 254 8.14 9.58 3.19
N GLU A 255 8.98 10.44 3.76
CA GLU A 255 8.62 11.23 4.94
C GLU A 255 7.60 12.30 4.56
N ILE A 256 6.45 12.28 5.23
CA ILE A 256 5.40 13.28 5.06
C ILE A 256 5.00 13.96 6.37
N GLU A 257 4.54 15.19 6.25
CA GLU A 257 3.81 15.93 7.27
C GLU A 257 2.30 15.98 6.96
N SER A 258 1.55 16.83 7.66
CA SER A 258 0.11 17.02 7.44
C SER A 258 -0.21 17.36 5.99
N GLY A 259 -1.32 16.84 5.47
CA GLY A 259 -1.74 17.09 4.10
C GLY A 259 -0.86 16.43 3.03
N GLY A 260 0.01 15.48 3.41
CA GLY A 260 0.89 14.77 2.48
C GLY A 260 2.11 15.59 2.04
N MET A 261 2.46 16.67 2.74
CA MET A 261 3.62 17.51 2.41
C MET A 261 4.92 16.71 2.55
N THR A 262 5.76 16.70 1.52
CA THR A 262 7.11 16.13 1.59
C THR A 262 8.14 17.20 1.93
N SER A 263 9.44 16.84 1.97
CA SER A 263 10.52 17.83 2.10
C SER A 263 10.62 18.82 0.93
N HIS A 264 10.02 18.51 -0.23
CA HIS A 264 9.97 19.41 -1.37
C HIS A 264 8.59 20.12 -1.43
N PRO A 265 8.54 21.46 -1.49
CA PRO A 265 7.29 22.22 -1.31
C PRO A 265 6.24 21.99 -2.40
N ALA A 266 6.65 21.57 -3.60
CA ALA A 266 5.76 21.26 -4.71
C ALA A 266 5.48 19.75 -4.91
N ILE A 267 6.05 18.88 -4.06
CA ILE A 267 5.83 17.43 -4.11
C ILE A 267 5.06 17.00 -2.87
N PHE A 268 3.95 16.33 -3.08
CA PHE A 268 3.13 15.71 -2.06
C PHE A 268 3.22 14.20 -2.20
N ALA A 269 2.93 13.44 -1.16
CA ALA A 269 2.88 12.00 -1.23
C ALA A 269 1.74 11.44 -0.39
N ALA A 270 1.20 10.29 -0.80
CA ALA A 270 0.09 9.65 -0.12
C ALA A 270 0.13 8.12 -0.19
N GLY A 271 -0.57 7.51 0.76
CA GLY A 271 -0.81 6.07 0.82
C GLY A 271 0.41 5.27 1.26
N ASP A 272 0.47 4.01 0.85
CA ASP A 272 1.36 3.03 1.47
C ASP A 272 2.86 3.31 1.31
N ALA A 273 3.23 4.18 0.37
CA ALA A 273 4.61 4.59 0.13
C ALA A 273 5.15 5.59 1.17
N THR A 274 4.30 6.14 2.04
CA THR A 274 4.64 7.22 2.97
C THR A 274 4.75 6.73 4.42
N THR A 275 5.08 7.62 5.34
CA THR A 275 5.15 7.37 6.79
C THR A 275 3.78 7.23 7.48
N ILE A 276 2.65 7.17 6.76
CA ILE A 276 1.36 6.89 7.40
C ILE A 276 1.40 5.55 8.16
N PRO A 277 0.79 5.47 9.36
CA PRO A 277 0.92 4.29 10.20
C PRO A 277 0.11 3.09 9.69
N TYR A 278 -1.06 3.33 9.09
CA TYR A 278 -2.00 2.27 8.70
C TYR A 278 -2.07 2.13 7.19
N LYS A 279 -1.87 0.90 6.70
CA LYS A 279 -1.79 0.54 5.29
C LYS A 279 -3.10 -0.13 4.86
N GLN A 280 -4.17 0.66 4.76
CA GLN A 280 -5.54 0.21 4.48
C GLN A 280 -6.13 1.05 3.34
N ILE A 281 -7.01 0.47 2.51
CA ILE A 281 -7.59 1.17 1.35
C ILE A 281 -8.25 2.48 1.76
N ILE A 282 -9.09 2.47 2.79
CA ILE A 282 -9.79 3.68 3.25
C ILE A 282 -8.83 4.75 3.76
N VAL A 283 -7.75 4.36 4.43
CA VAL A 283 -6.71 5.28 4.93
C VAL A 283 -5.95 5.87 3.75
N ALA A 284 -5.57 5.05 2.76
CA ALA A 284 -4.92 5.50 1.54
C ALA A 284 -5.82 6.45 0.73
N CYS A 285 -7.14 6.19 0.64
CA CYS A 285 -8.09 7.12 0.02
C CYS A 285 -8.13 8.47 0.74
N GLY A 286 -8.20 8.46 2.09
CA GLY A 286 -8.19 9.68 2.89
C GLY A 286 -6.90 10.48 2.70
N ASP A 287 -5.75 9.82 2.78
CA ASP A 287 -4.45 10.45 2.58
C ASP A 287 -4.28 10.99 1.15
N GLY A 288 -4.72 10.24 0.15
CA GLY A 288 -4.77 10.67 -1.25
C GLY A 288 -5.58 11.94 -1.44
N SER A 289 -6.78 12.02 -0.84
CA SER A 289 -7.61 13.22 -0.93
C SER A 289 -6.93 14.44 -0.30
N ASN A 290 -6.25 14.26 0.84
CA ASN A 290 -5.50 15.31 1.51
C ASN A 290 -4.33 15.80 0.65
N ALA A 291 -3.51 14.88 0.12
CA ALA A 291 -2.36 15.22 -0.72
C ALA A 291 -2.77 15.93 -2.02
N GLY A 292 -3.85 15.46 -2.67
CA GLY A 292 -4.39 16.11 -3.88
C GLY A 292 -4.86 17.55 -3.62
N LEU A 293 -5.62 17.78 -2.55
CA LEU A 293 -6.07 19.13 -2.18
C LEU A 293 -4.91 20.04 -1.75
N SER A 294 -3.90 19.51 -1.06
CA SER A 294 -2.69 20.27 -0.71
C SER A 294 -1.89 20.68 -1.95
N ALA A 295 -1.75 19.79 -2.93
CA ALA A 295 -1.13 20.10 -4.21
C ALA A 295 -1.88 21.22 -4.96
N PHE A 296 -3.20 21.15 -5.00
CA PHE A 296 -4.03 22.23 -5.55
C PHE A 296 -3.82 23.55 -4.80
N ASN A 297 -3.86 23.54 -3.47
CA ASN A 297 -3.68 24.74 -2.66
C ASN A 297 -2.29 25.37 -2.83
N TYR A 298 -1.25 24.56 -3.01
CA TYR A 298 0.09 25.03 -3.36
C TYR A 298 0.07 25.84 -4.66
N LEU A 299 -0.60 25.34 -5.71
CA LEU A 299 -0.70 26.03 -6.99
C LEU A 299 -1.51 27.33 -6.90
N GLU A 300 -2.63 27.32 -6.19
CA GLU A 300 -3.44 28.55 -6.02
C GLU A 300 -2.67 29.62 -5.25
N LYS A 301 -1.88 29.23 -4.24
CA LYS A 301 -0.98 30.15 -3.53
C LYS A 301 0.04 30.79 -4.47
N LEU A 302 0.65 30.04 -5.38
CA LEU A 302 1.57 30.59 -6.38
C LEU A 302 0.89 31.57 -7.34
N LYS A 303 -0.41 31.36 -7.64
CA LYS A 303 -1.23 32.27 -8.46
C LYS A 303 -1.76 33.48 -7.68
N GLY A 304 -1.48 33.58 -6.37
CA GLY A 304 -2.07 34.61 -5.51
C GLY A 304 -3.58 34.46 -5.29
N LYS A 305 -4.12 33.26 -5.51
CA LYS A 305 -5.55 32.94 -5.39
C LYS A 305 -5.84 32.17 -4.09
N PRO A 306 -7.07 32.28 -3.56
CA PRO A 306 -7.47 31.45 -2.43
C PRO A 306 -7.64 29.99 -2.88
N GLY A 307 -7.02 29.06 -2.15
CA GLY A 307 -7.26 27.62 -2.32
C GLY A 307 -8.53 27.13 -1.62
N VAL A 308 -8.71 25.81 -1.56
CA VAL A 308 -9.74 25.15 -0.74
C VAL A 308 -9.43 25.42 0.73
N ARG A 309 -10.42 25.95 1.46
CA ARG A 309 -10.31 26.14 2.92
C ARG A 309 -10.24 24.79 3.61
N ALA A 310 -9.15 24.55 4.34
CA ALA A 310 -8.92 23.30 5.06
C ALA A 310 -9.86 23.08 6.26
N ASP A 311 -10.38 24.17 6.84
CA ASP A 311 -11.30 24.15 7.97
C ASP A 311 -12.19 25.41 7.91
N TRP A 312 -13.37 25.36 8.52
CA TRP A 312 -14.24 26.51 8.74
C TRP A 312 -13.71 27.36 9.91
N LYS A 313 -12.38 27.50 10.00
CA LYS A 313 -11.73 28.35 10.97
C LYS A 313 -11.40 29.69 10.33
N LYS A 314 -11.83 30.77 10.97
CA LYS A 314 -11.39 32.12 10.61
C LYS A 314 -10.59 32.67 11.77
N GLN A 315 -9.34 33.03 11.51
CA GLN A 315 -8.56 33.76 12.50
C GLN A 315 -8.72 35.26 12.23
N ILE A 316 -9.19 36.01 13.23
CA ILE A 316 -9.23 37.48 13.21
C ILE A 316 -8.39 37.95 14.39
N GLY A 317 -7.22 38.53 14.09
CA GLY A 317 -6.23 38.85 15.12
C GLY A 317 -5.71 37.59 15.83
N GLY A 318 -5.80 37.56 17.16
CA GLY A 318 -5.41 36.42 18.00
C GLY A 318 -6.51 35.39 18.27
N GLN A 319 -7.74 35.61 17.79
CA GLN A 319 -8.87 34.71 18.04
C GLN A 319 -9.16 33.81 16.84
N VAL A 320 -9.40 32.53 17.12
CA VAL A 320 -9.83 31.51 16.16
C VAL A 320 -11.33 31.31 16.32
N PHE A 321 -12.09 31.64 15.28
CA PHE A 321 -13.52 31.38 15.19
C PHE A 321 -13.74 30.04 14.51
N HIS A 322 -14.63 29.22 15.06
CA HIS A 322 -15.10 27.97 14.47
C HIS A 322 -16.53 28.20 13.98
N TYR A 323 -16.79 28.00 12.68
CA TYR A 323 -18.14 28.04 12.12
C TYR A 323 -18.74 26.64 11.98
#